data_AF-A0A2P8DAY0-F1
#
_entry.id   AF-A0A2P8DAY0-F1
#
_cell.length_a   1.000
_cell.length_b   1.000
_cell.length_c   1.000
_cell.angle_alpha   90.00
_cell.angle_beta   90.00
_cell.angle_gamma   90.00
#
_symmetry.space_group_name_H-M   'P 1'
#
loop_
_entity.id
_entity.type
_entity.pdbx_description
1 polymer ?
#
loop_
_entity_poly.entity_id
_entity_poly.type
_entity_poly.pdbx_seq_one_letter_code
_entity_poly.pdbx_strand_id
1 'polypeptide(L)'
;MPARNIYLMCLLLAGFTFSCPCRLYAQQDSTAPKRTFLGKLFYGLKTSFGRDTSGRRESVTVLNTKTLLPYEGKIIRHIKTEQLGFERSISDSSNNIIYFGTRMLNAVHVKSRDKTILRNVYLKEGEPFNPYLAADNERFFRTIGFIQDSRILVDSSSSGKDSVDIIIVTKDLFAYSPSIGGLGPSRQQFGLTNINFSGTGQRLSFAMLHDTRRDPGFGFEAGYAYNNIGGSFVNGALNFGKISNNIYDRREDEESFLLDFTRPLVSQYKRFAGGLSVGKARSLNRYPNFYGGDFYRYEYGMVDAWGGYNLGARKYLNDHVLHVKKFVAMRYFNYHFFETPYQVEATKYDQRFNSRQGILASLTLFRQYYYKTRYIYGFGITEDVPAGFNVSLTAGWYKQLDLSRPYAGVDLYRYWISNKSDIAGMFVRSGAFLHNGSLEDVGIIAGASIFSRIMHIGNARVRQYFRGSYSSIVNRVALNPLRINNSLGIRNFDSDLASGNTRLALRSETFIFLEQKYFGFRLAPFAAGDLTWLSNSKTGTDEYGLFAGLGGGIRVRNENLEFGTFELRGIFLPRRLPGDNRFKISLAVNLQFRYNSSYVSKPDIVELNSDVTGDIY
;
A
#
# COMPACT_ATOMS: atom_id res chain seq x y z
N MET A 1 -28.01 -40.11 -3.13
CA MET A 1 -26.89 -41.01 -3.50
C MET A 1 -26.24 -40.51 -4.79
N PRO A 2 -24.92 -40.56 -4.98
CA PRO A 2 -23.80 -40.46 -4.01
C PRO A 2 -23.11 -39.07 -4.13
N ALA A 3 -22.52 -38.41 -3.13
CA ALA A 3 -21.66 -38.84 -2.01
C ALA A 3 -20.33 -39.48 -2.46
N ARG A 4 -19.53 -38.74 -3.25
CA ARG A 4 -18.09 -39.00 -3.47
C ARG A 4 -17.51 -37.79 -4.19
N ASN A 5 -16.66 -36.99 -3.52
CA ASN A 5 -15.60 -36.11 -4.09
C ASN A 5 -15.14 -34.96 -3.16
N ILE A 6 -15.55 -34.92 -1.89
CA ILE A 6 -15.05 -33.91 -0.92
C ILE A 6 -13.75 -34.35 -0.20
N TYR A 7 -13.26 -35.57 -0.43
CA TYR A 7 -12.12 -36.13 0.33
C TYR A 7 -10.71 -35.75 -0.14
N LEU A 8 -10.53 -35.06 -1.27
CA LEU A 8 -9.19 -34.80 -1.81
C LEU A 8 -8.52 -33.50 -1.31
N MET A 9 -9.26 -32.59 -0.68
CA MET A 9 -8.72 -31.27 -0.26
C MET A 9 -8.44 -31.15 1.25
N CYS A 10 -8.98 -32.04 2.09
CA CYS A 10 -8.75 -32.02 3.54
C CYS A 10 -7.53 -32.85 4.01
N LEU A 11 -6.99 -33.73 3.16
CA LEU A 11 -5.84 -34.59 3.55
C LEU A 11 -4.47 -33.92 3.40
N LEU A 12 -4.38 -32.72 2.83
CA LEU A 12 -3.14 -31.94 2.72
C LEU A 12 -2.93 -30.93 3.86
N LEU A 13 -3.91 -30.75 4.75
CA LEU A 13 -3.86 -29.78 5.86
C LEU A 13 -3.93 -30.41 7.27
N ALA A 14 -4.17 -31.72 7.39
CA ALA A 14 -4.37 -32.39 8.69
C ALA A 14 -3.33 -33.47 9.05
N GLY A 15 -2.20 -33.54 8.34
CA GLY A 15 -1.12 -34.51 8.58
C GLY A 15 0.16 -33.89 9.14
N PHE A 16 0.08 -33.10 10.22
CA PHE A 16 1.27 -32.50 10.85
C PHE A 16 1.16 -32.46 12.37
N THR A 17 1.12 -33.62 13.04
CA THR A 17 1.56 -33.76 14.42
C THR A 17 1.97 -35.22 14.68
N PHE A 18 3.09 -35.40 15.38
CA PHE A 18 3.74 -36.63 15.84
C PHE A 18 4.67 -37.38 14.88
N SER A 19 5.98 -37.12 15.05
CA SER A 19 6.99 -38.17 14.97
C SER A 19 8.12 -37.90 15.97
N CYS A 20 8.27 -38.85 16.89
CA CYS A 20 9.31 -38.97 17.90
C CYS A 20 10.63 -39.44 17.23
N PRO A 21 11.83 -38.99 17.63
CA PRO A 21 13.06 -39.44 16.99
C PRO A 21 13.59 -40.71 17.68
N CYS A 22 13.43 -41.87 17.05
CA CYS A 22 14.27 -43.03 17.34
C CYS A 22 15.54 -42.95 16.46
N ARG A 23 16.70 -42.94 17.11
CA ARG A 23 18.01 -43.09 16.47
C ARG A 23 18.13 -44.52 15.93
N LEU A 24 18.48 -44.66 14.66
CA LEU A 24 19.07 -45.88 14.11
C LEU A 24 20.31 -45.49 13.31
N TYR A 25 21.45 -45.99 13.77
CA TYR A 25 22.72 -46.01 13.05
C TYR A 25 22.55 -46.88 11.80
N ALA A 26 22.95 -46.39 10.63
CA ALA A 26 23.24 -47.23 9.49
C ALA A 26 24.37 -46.62 8.65
N GLN A 27 25.22 -47.54 8.22
CA GLN A 27 26.56 -47.42 7.69
C GLN A 27 26.68 -46.57 6.43
N GLN A 28 27.82 -45.90 6.33
CA GLN A 28 28.21 -45.02 5.23
C GLN A 28 28.59 -45.86 4.02
N ASP A 29 27.89 -45.70 2.91
CA ASP A 29 28.37 -46.18 1.61
C ASP A 29 28.14 -45.12 0.53
N SER A 30 29.22 -44.82 -0.17
CA SER A 30 29.40 -43.69 -1.06
C SER A 30 29.01 -44.04 -2.49
N THR A 31 27.82 -43.60 -2.93
CA THR A 31 27.50 -43.16 -4.30
C THR A 31 26.11 -42.53 -4.28
N ALA A 32 25.99 -41.22 -4.55
CA ALA A 32 24.68 -40.56 -4.55
C ALA A 32 23.95 -40.84 -5.86
N PRO A 33 22.80 -41.55 -5.87
CA PRO A 33 22.05 -41.79 -7.10
C PRO A 33 21.43 -40.48 -7.59
N LYS A 34 21.40 -40.27 -8.91
CA LYS A 34 20.70 -39.15 -9.56
C LYS A 34 19.22 -39.20 -9.15
N ARG A 35 18.82 -38.29 -8.26
CA ARG A 35 17.45 -38.21 -7.73
C ARG A 35 16.45 -37.84 -8.83
N THR A 36 15.38 -38.62 -8.95
CA THR A 36 14.19 -38.33 -9.77
C THR A 36 13.54 -36.99 -9.38
N PHE A 37 12.74 -36.41 -10.28
CA PHE A 37 12.04 -35.13 -10.06
C PHE A 37 11.27 -35.10 -8.74
N LEU A 38 10.54 -36.18 -8.41
CA LEU A 38 9.85 -36.34 -7.12
C LEU A 38 10.81 -36.41 -5.93
N GLY A 39 11.97 -37.08 -6.06
CA GLY A 39 12.99 -37.09 -5.01
C GLY A 39 13.66 -35.72 -4.78
N LYS A 40 13.77 -34.89 -5.82
CA LYS A 40 14.18 -33.49 -5.70
C LYS A 40 13.08 -32.63 -5.07
N LEU A 41 11.81 -32.91 -5.35
CA LEU A 41 10.66 -32.24 -4.74
C LEU A 41 10.59 -32.53 -3.23
N PHE A 42 10.67 -33.79 -2.80
CA PHE A 42 10.64 -34.18 -1.38
C PHE A 42 11.85 -33.68 -0.58
N TYR A 43 13.06 -33.72 -1.17
CA TYR A 43 14.24 -33.10 -0.56
C TYR A 43 14.15 -31.56 -0.53
N GLY A 44 13.54 -30.96 -1.56
CA GLY A 44 13.21 -29.54 -1.63
C GLY A 44 12.21 -29.11 -0.56
N LEU A 45 11.17 -29.91 -0.29
CA LEU A 45 10.21 -29.70 0.80
C LEU A 45 10.94 -29.70 2.16
N LYS A 46 11.81 -30.69 2.42
CA LYS A 46 12.56 -30.81 3.70
C LYS A 46 13.57 -29.68 3.94
N THR A 47 14.11 -29.07 2.88
CA THR A 47 15.06 -27.93 2.95
C THR A 47 14.37 -26.56 2.87
N SER A 48 13.05 -26.51 2.64
CA SER A 48 12.27 -25.27 2.54
C SER A 48 11.76 -24.75 3.90
N PHE A 49 12.11 -25.45 4.99
CA PHE A 49 11.87 -25.03 6.37
C PHE A 49 13.13 -24.38 6.93
N GLY A 50 13.07 -23.07 7.19
CA GLY A 50 14.19 -22.31 7.73
C GLY A 50 13.78 -21.47 8.95
N ARG A 51 14.76 -21.09 9.77
CA ARG A 51 14.58 -20.06 10.81
C ARG A 51 15.22 -18.77 10.36
N ASP A 52 14.53 -17.65 10.56
CA ASP A 52 15.07 -16.33 10.35
C ASP A 52 15.95 -15.90 11.54
N THR A 53 17.25 -15.90 11.35
CA THR A 53 18.20 -15.32 12.33
C THR A 53 18.45 -13.83 12.07
N SER A 54 17.93 -13.27 10.97
CA SER A 54 18.18 -11.89 10.60
C SER A 54 17.66 -10.91 11.67
N GLY A 55 18.53 -10.02 12.14
CA GLY A 55 18.20 -8.99 13.11
C GLY A 55 18.23 -9.40 14.60
N ARG A 56 18.83 -10.54 15.00
CA ARG A 56 19.08 -10.84 16.43
C ARG A 56 20.11 -9.92 17.09
N ARG A 57 20.92 -9.17 16.32
CA ARG A 57 22.06 -8.38 16.81
C ARG A 57 22.08 -6.90 16.39
N GLU A 58 21.10 -6.42 15.62
CA GLU A 58 21.07 -5.02 15.14
C GLU A 58 20.04 -4.17 15.88
N SER A 59 20.38 -2.91 16.16
CA SER A 59 19.42 -1.90 16.59
C SER A 59 18.33 -1.79 15.52
N VAL A 60 17.09 -2.12 15.89
CA VAL A 60 15.99 -2.22 14.92
C VAL A 60 15.70 -0.88 14.26
N THR A 61 15.89 0.25 14.95
CA THR A 61 15.55 1.58 14.44
C THR A 61 16.78 2.49 14.40
N VAL A 62 17.20 2.92 13.20
CA VAL A 62 18.40 3.77 12.99
C VAL A 62 18.09 4.90 12.00
N LEU A 63 18.65 6.09 12.25
CA LEU A 63 18.56 7.22 11.33
C LEU A 63 19.31 6.92 10.03
N ASN A 64 18.67 7.18 8.88
CA ASN A 64 19.19 6.75 7.57
C ASN A 64 20.56 7.35 7.20
N THR A 65 20.94 8.49 7.76
CA THR A 65 22.17 9.22 7.41
C THR A 65 23.41 8.80 8.20
N LYS A 66 23.24 8.11 9.35
CA LYS A 66 24.31 7.93 10.35
C LYS A 66 25.60 7.33 9.78
N THR A 67 25.49 6.36 8.86
CA THR A 67 26.64 5.67 8.25
C THR A 67 27.31 6.44 7.12
N LEU A 68 26.66 7.51 6.61
CA LEU A 68 27.10 8.26 5.43
C LEU A 68 27.78 9.59 5.78
N LEU A 69 27.48 10.15 6.96
CA LEU A 69 28.04 11.41 7.45
C LEU A 69 29.58 11.52 7.35
N PRO A 70 30.39 10.47 7.63
CA PRO A 70 31.86 10.59 7.58
C PRO A 70 32.44 10.91 6.19
N TYR A 71 31.66 10.81 5.13
CA TYR A 71 32.10 11.00 3.73
C TYR A 71 31.62 12.33 3.13
N GLU A 72 30.94 13.16 3.91
CA GLU A 72 30.37 14.42 3.46
C GLU A 72 31.42 15.33 2.80
N GLY A 73 31.04 15.95 1.68
CA GLY A 73 31.88 16.89 0.93
C GLY A 73 32.96 16.27 0.04
N LYS A 74 33.30 14.99 0.21
CA LYS A 74 34.24 14.29 -0.70
C LYS A 74 33.69 14.21 -2.12
N ILE A 75 34.56 14.28 -3.13
CA ILE A 75 34.13 14.23 -4.54
C ILE A 75 33.76 12.81 -4.95
N ILE A 76 32.58 12.64 -5.54
CA ILE A 76 32.14 11.35 -6.09
C ILE A 76 32.88 11.09 -7.40
N ARG A 77 33.69 10.02 -7.49
CA ARG A 77 34.38 9.67 -8.75
C ARG A 77 33.52 8.78 -9.63
N HIS A 78 33.04 7.67 -9.06
CA HIS A 78 32.29 6.66 -9.78
C HIS A 78 31.06 6.19 -8.99
N ILE A 79 29.98 5.94 -9.71
CA ILE A 79 28.76 5.32 -9.18
C ILE A 79 28.57 3.97 -9.85
N LYS A 80 28.80 2.91 -9.09
CA LYS A 80 28.67 1.51 -9.53
C LYS A 80 27.37 0.91 -9.01
N THR A 81 26.83 -0.07 -9.72
CA THR A 81 25.64 -0.83 -9.32
C THR A 81 26.02 -2.27 -9.04
N GLU A 82 25.46 -2.85 -7.99
CA GLU A 82 25.60 -4.27 -7.66
C GLU A 82 24.21 -4.85 -7.36
N GLN A 83 23.82 -5.92 -8.04
CA GLN A 83 22.52 -6.55 -7.82
C GLN A 83 22.66 -7.92 -7.15
N LEU A 84 22.06 -8.04 -5.97
CA LEU A 84 22.00 -9.28 -5.19
C LEU A 84 20.97 -10.27 -5.75
N GLY A 85 21.27 -11.57 -5.65
CA GLY A 85 20.32 -12.66 -5.93
C GLY A 85 19.33 -12.90 -4.79
N PHE A 86 18.30 -13.73 -5.04
CA PHE A 86 17.24 -14.01 -4.05
C PHE A 86 17.72 -14.76 -2.80
N GLU A 87 18.88 -15.41 -2.88
CA GLU A 87 19.53 -16.17 -1.81
C GLU A 87 20.20 -15.31 -0.74
N ARG A 88 20.50 -14.03 -1.02
CA ARG A 88 21.14 -13.11 -0.08
C ARG A 88 20.16 -12.10 0.50
N SER A 89 20.41 -11.66 1.72
CA SER A 89 19.76 -10.46 2.30
C SER A 89 20.74 -9.31 2.29
N ILE A 90 20.25 -8.09 2.03
CA ILE A 90 21.04 -6.86 2.19
C ILE A 90 21.46 -6.69 3.66
N SER A 91 20.63 -7.11 4.61
CA SER A 91 20.89 -6.99 6.05
C SER A 91 21.80 -8.07 6.64
N ASP A 92 22.01 -9.17 5.92
CA ASP A 92 22.88 -10.28 6.32
C ASP A 92 23.39 -10.97 5.05
N SER A 93 24.48 -10.44 4.49
CA SER A 93 25.14 -11.00 3.31
C SER A 93 26.00 -12.23 3.62
N SER A 94 26.19 -12.56 4.90
CA SER A 94 27.05 -13.65 5.36
C SER A 94 26.40 -15.03 5.24
N ASN A 95 25.06 -15.07 5.25
CA ASN A 95 24.28 -16.30 5.17
C ASN A 95 23.48 -16.38 3.86
N ASN A 96 23.72 -17.42 3.07
CA ASN A 96 22.89 -17.72 1.90
C ASN A 96 21.68 -18.57 2.32
N ILE A 97 20.47 -18.07 2.06
CA ILE A 97 19.23 -18.84 2.26
C ILE A 97 18.87 -19.51 0.94
N ILE A 98 19.36 -20.73 0.75
CA ILE A 98 19.13 -21.51 -0.47
C ILE A 98 18.03 -22.54 -0.21
N TYR A 99 16.87 -22.39 -0.84
CA TYR A 99 15.83 -23.42 -0.90
C TYR A 99 15.36 -23.61 -2.35
N PHE A 100 14.52 -24.62 -2.60
CA PHE A 100 14.08 -24.96 -3.96
C PHE A 100 13.48 -23.75 -4.72
N GLY A 101 12.68 -22.94 -4.03
CA GLY A 101 12.07 -21.74 -4.59
C GLY A 101 13.11 -20.70 -5.06
N THR A 102 14.18 -20.42 -4.32
CA THR A 102 15.18 -19.42 -4.75
C THR A 102 15.92 -19.83 -6.02
N ARG A 103 16.15 -21.13 -6.23
CA ARG A 103 16.76 -21.64 -7.47
C ARG A 103 15.83 -21.48 -8.68
N MET A 104 14.55 -21.80 -8.52
CA MET A 104 13.55 -21.61 -9.57
C MET A 104 13.36 -20.13 -9.91
N LEU A 105 13.27 -19.27 -8.88
CA LEU A 105 13.15 -17.82 -9.06
C LEU A 105 14.36 -17.23 -9.79
N ASN A 106 15.59 -17.58 -9.37
CA ASN A 106 16.81 -17.10 -10.03
C ASN A 106 16.94 -17.59 -11.49
N ALA A 107 16.38 -18.75 -11.84
CA ALA A 107 16.45 -19.28 -13.21
C ALA A 107 15.54 -18.53 -14.19
N VAL A 108 14.42 -17.98 -13.72
CA VAL A 108 13.39 -17.32 -14.55
C VAL A 108 13.44 -15.79 -14.44
N HIS A 109 14.02 -15.27 -13.37
CA HIS A 109 14.09 -13.84 -13.12
C HIS A 109 15.15 -13.15 -13.98
N VAL A 110 14.72 -12.10 -14.68
CA VAL A 110 15.61 -11.18 -15.39
C VAL A 110 15.98 -10.05 -14.44
N LYS A 111 17.28 -9.91 -14.18
CA LYS A 111 17.86 -8.84 -13.37
C LYS A 111 17.62 -7.46 -14.00
N SER A 112 17.51 -6.43 -13.16
CA SER A 112 17.47 -5.04 -13.60
C SER A 112 18.75 -4.65 -14.31
N ARG A 113 18.63 -3.90 -15.41
CA ARG A 113 19.79 -3.33 -16.11
C ARG A 113 20.38 -2.19 -15.29
N ASP A 114 21.70 -2.05 -15.30
CA ASP A 114 22.39 -0.96 -14.60
C ASP A 114 21.86 0.42 -15.01
N LYS A 115 21.62 0.63 -16.32
CA LYS A 115 21.01 1.88 -16.83
C LYS A 115 19.65 2.18 -16.21
N THR A 116 18.85 1.16 -15.92
CA THR A 116 17.54 1.30 -15.27
C THR A 116 17.70 1.79 -13.83
N ILE A 117 18.68 1.25 -13.09
CA ILE A 117 18.98 1.67 -11.71
C ILE A 117 19.59 3.09 -11.70
N LEU A 118 20.60 3.34 -12.53
CA LEU A 118 21.32 4.62 -12.60
C LEU A 118 20.41 5.79 -12.97
N ARG A 119 19.39 5.57 -13.80
CA ARG A 119 18.40 6.59 -14.15
C ARG A 119 17.62 7.14 -12.95
N ASN A 120 17.54 6.36 -11.87
CA ASN A 120 16.83 6.74 -10.63
C ASN A 120 17.75 7.39 -9.59
N VAL A 121 19.04 7.60 -9.89
CA VAL A 121 20.02 8.15 -8.95
C VAL A 121 19.93 9.67 -8.88
N TYR A 122 19.94 10.22 -7.66
CA TYR A 122 19.99 11.68 -7.46
C TYR A 122 21.40 12.26 -7.51
N LEU A 123 22.38 11.48 -7.08
CA LEU A 123 23.80 11.81 -7.02
C LEU A 123 24.41 11.78 -8.42
N LYS A 124 25.50 12.53 -8.61
CA LYS A 124 26.25 12.55 -9.87
C LYS A 124 27.74 12.43 -9.61
N GLU A 125 28.42 11.79 -10.54
CA GLU A 125 29.88 11.80 -10.58
C GLU A 125 30.39 13.24 -10.79
N GLY A 126 31.48 13.59 -10.11
CA GLY A 126 32.07 14.93 -10.08
C GLY A 126 31.47 15.90 -9.05
N GLU A 127 30.32 15.58 -8.44
CA GLU A 127 29.70 16.43 -7.41
C GLU A 127 30.18 16.05 -5.99
N PRO A 128 30.17 17.00 -5.02
CA PRO A 128 30.41 16.69 -3.61
C PRO A 128 29.37 15.72 -3.05
N PHE A 129 29.83 14.74 -2.28
CA PHE A 129 28.96 13.75 -1.66
C PHE A 129 28.08 14.37 -0.57
N ASN A 130 26.77 14.24 -0.75
CA ASN A 130 25.77 14.72 0.19
C ASN A 130 25.08 13.51 0.88
N PRO A 131 25.33 13.28 2.18
CA PRO A 131 24.79 12.11 2.89
C PRO A 131 23.27 12.15 3.03
N TYR A 132 22.66 13.34 3.10
CA TYR A 132 21.21 13.50 3.19
C TYR A 132 20.52 13.17 1.87
N LEU A 133 21.09 13.62 0.74
CA LEU A 133 20.59 13.28 -0.58
C LEU A 133 20.76 11.79 -0.88
N ALA A 134 21.88 11.19 -0.46
CA ALA A 134 22.13 9.76 -0.60
C ALA A 134 21.13 8.92 0.23
N ALA A 135 20.89 9.28 1.50
CA ALA A 135 19.92 8.59 2.35
C ALA A 135 18.49 8.69 1.80
N ASP A 136 18.11 9.85 1.23
CA ASP A 136 16.82 10.07 0.60
C ASP A 136 16.69 9.28 -0.73
N ASN A 137 17.77 9.14 -1.49
CA ASN A 137 17.83 8.32 -2.70
C ASN A 137 17.68 6.82 -2.37
N GLU A 138 18.31 6.35 -1.28
CA GLU A 138 18.13 4.97 -0.80
C GLU A 138 16.67 4.68 -0.39
N ARG A 139 15.99 5.63 0.25
CA ARG A 139 14.55 5.53 0.52
C ARG A 139 13.76 5.46 -0.78
N PHE A 140 14.05 6.35 -1.74
CA PHE A 140 13.36 6.40 -3.02
C PHE A 140 13.51 5.10 -3.82
N PHE A 141 14.68 4.48 -3.86
CA PHE A 141 14.84 3.19 -4.51
C PHE A 141 13.84 2.14 -3.99
N ARG A 142 13.57 2.12 -2.69
CA ARG A 142 12.56 1.22 -2.08
C ARG A 142 11.11 1.61 -2.37
N THR A 143 10.84 2.80 -2.92
CA THR A 143 9.50 3.15 -3.41
C THR A 143 9.28 2.74 -4.86
N ILE A 144 10.33 2.30 -5.57
CA ILE A 144 10.24 1.80 -6.95
C ILE A 144 9.70 0.37 -6.92
N GLY A 145 8.59 0.13 -7.63
CA GLY A 145 7.80 -1.09 -7.50
C GLY A 145 8.48 -2.42 -7.86
N PHE A 146 9.67 -2.41 -8.48
CA PHE A 146 10.44 -3.62 -8.78
C PHE A 146 11.65 -3.84 -7.85
N ILE A 147 11.94 -2.91 -6.94
CA ILE A 147 13.05 -3.00 -6.00
C ILE A 147 12.50 -3.39 -4.61
N GLN A 148 13.03 -4.46 -4.06
CA GLN A 148 12.68 -4.96 -2.72
C GLN A 148 13.42 -4.19 -1.62
N ASP A 149 14.74 -4.04 -1.76
CA ASP A 149 15.60 -3.32 -0.82
C ASP A 149 16.80 -2.74 -1.57
N SER A 150 17.41 -1.71 -0.98
CA SER A 150 18.57 -1.03 -1.55
C SER A 150 19.46 -0.43 -0.47
N ARG A 151 20.77 -0.37 -0.73
CA ARG A 151 21.75 0.36 0.08
C ARG A 151 22.68 1.16 -0.80
N ILE A 152 23.04 2.35 -0.31
CA ILE A 152 24.13 3.14 -0.89
C ILE A 152 25.31 2.98 0.05
N LEU A 153 26.38 2.35 -0.45
CA LEU A 153 27.61 2.11 0.28
C LEU A 153 28.73 2.96 -0.31
N VAL A 154 29.65 3.40 0.56
CA VAL A 154 30.90 4.03 0.13
C VAL A 154 31.98 2.97 0.14
N ASP A 155 32.65 2.77 -0.98
CA ASP A 155 33.75 1.82 -1.10
C ASP A 155 35.02 2.41 -0.50
N SER A 156 35.30 2.05 0.75
CA SER A 156 36.48 2.53 1.48
C SER A 156 37.80 2.02 0.89
N SER A 157 37.79 0.94 0.10
CA SER A 157 39.01 0.34 -0.46
C SER A 157 39.56 1.13 -1.66
N SER A 158 38.67 1.79 -2.41
CA SER A 158 39.03 2.64 -3.53
C SER A 158 39.00 4.13 -3.20
N SER A 159 38.32 4.54 -2.12
CA SER A 159 38.19 5.94 -1.71
C SER A 159 39.54 6.57 -1.32
N GLY A 160 39.84 7.73 -1.90
CA GLY A 160 41.00 8.55 -1.52
C GLY A 160 40.75 9.44 -0.29
N LYS A 161 41.73 10.29 0.04
CA LYS A 161 41.52 11.34 1.08
C LYS A 161 40.34 12.26 0.71
N ASP A 162 40.30 12.70 -0.54
CA ASP A 162 39.37 13.75 -0.99
C ASP A 162 38.23 13.25 -1.89
N SER A 163 38.19 11.95 -2.16
CA SER A 163 37.25 11.37 -3.13
C SER A 163 36.71 10.00 -2.70
N VAL A 164 35.53 9.66 -3.20
CA VAL A 164 34.80 8.43 -2.87
C VAL A 164 34.23 7.75 -4.11
N ASP A 165 34.22 6.42 -4.08
CA ASP A 165 33.41 5.61 -5.00
C ASP A 165 32.15 5.14 -4.27
N ILE A 166 31.04 5.15 -4.99
CA ILE A 166 29.73 4.76 -4.46
C ILE A 166 29.30 3.45 -5.11
N ILE A 167 28.83 2.52 -4.29
CA ILE A 167 28.22 1.27 -4.74
C ILE A 167 26.75 1.29 -4.32
N ILE A 168 25.87 1.22 -5.32
CA ILE A 168 24.43 1.08 -5.13
C ILE A 168 24.10 -0.40 -5.19
N VAL A 169 23.84 -0.99 -4.02
CA VAL A 169 23.44 -2.39 -3.89
C VAL A 169 21.92 -2.47 -3.94
N THR A 170 21.37 -3.18 -4.91
CA THR A 170 19.91 -3.41 -5.01
C THR A 170 19.57 -4.88 -4.92
N LYS A 171 18.34 -5.14 -4.47
CA LYS A 171 17.70 -6.45 -4.57
C LYS A 171 16.33 -6.27 -5.21
N ASP A 172 16.08 -6.99 -6.28
CA ASP A 172 14.83 -6.91 -7.02
C ASP A 172 13.76 -7.79 -6.39
N LEU A 173 12.49 -7.44 -6.64
CA LEU A 173 11.36 -8.34 -6.47
C LEU A 173 11.29 -9.32 -7.64
N PHE A 174 10.71 -10.50 -7.40
CA PHE A 174 10.41 -11.42 -8.49
C PHE A 174 9.44 -10.76 -9.48
N ALA A 175 9.85 -10.76 -10.75
CA ALA A 175 9.24 -9.90 -11.75
C ALA A 175 7.81 -10.33 -12.13
N TYR A 176 7.48 -11.62 -12.02
CA TYR A 176 6.18 -12.17 -12.43
C TYR A 176 5.23 -12.31 -11.24
N SER A 177 3.99 -11.91 -11.46
CA SER A 177 2.95 -11.80 -10.44
C SER A 177 1.63 -12.31 -11.03
N PRO A 178 1.36 -13.63 -10.95
CA PRO A 178 0.07 -14.19 -11.33
C PRO A 178 -1.05 -13.78 -10.36
N SER A 179 -2.20 -13.37 -10.88
CA SER A 179 -3.42 -13.10 -10.13
C SER A 179 -4.50 -14.11 -10.49
N ILE A 180 -5.19 -14.64 -9.50
CA ILE A 180 -6.30 -15.58 -9.72
C ILE A 180 -7.49 -15.12 -8.88
N GLY A 181 -8.68 -15.08 -9.47
CA GLY A 181 -9.93 -14.68 -8.83
C GLY A 181 -11.07 -15.56 -9.29
N GLY A 182 -12.11 -15.73 -8.47
CA GLY A 182 -13.25 -16.61 -8.77
C GLY A 182 -12.80 -18.04 -9.13
N LEU A 183 -12.66 -18.94 -8.16
CA LEU A 183 -12.27 -20.33 -8.45
C LEU A 183 -13.50 -21.26 -8.60
N GLY A 184 -14.66 -20.69 -8.94
CA GLY A 184 -15.91 -21.43 -9.05
C GLY A 184 -16.05 -22.10 -10.41
N PRO A 185 -16.93 -23.10 -10.58
CA PRO A 185 -17.18 -23.73 -11.89
C PRO A 185 -17.70 -22.75 -12.95
N SER A 186 -18.43 -21.71 -12.53
CA SER A 186 -19.10 -20.76 -13.41
C SER A 186 -18.32 -19.47 -13.68
N ARG A 187 -17.28 -19.17 -12.89
CA ARG A 187 -16.49 -17.93 -12.96
C ARG A 187 -15.02 -18.26 -12.68
N GLN A 188 -14.13 -17.86 -13.58
CA GLN A 188 -12.67 -17.96 -13.48
C GLN A 188 -12.00 -16.68 -13.96
N GLN A 189 -11.11 -16.12 -13.15
CA GLN A 189 -10.28 -14.98 -13.50
C GLN A 189 -8.81 -15.35 -13.38
N PHE A 190 -8.05 -15.07 -14.43
CA PHE A 190 -6.62 -15.30 -14.49
C PHE A 190 -5.95 -14.02 -14.97
N GLY A 191 -4.87 -13.62 -14.31
CA GLY A 191 -4.04 -12.54 -14.77
C GLY A 191 -2.57 -12.81 -14.51
N LEU A 192 -1.74 -12.11 -15.26
CA LEU A 192 -0.30 -12.15 -15.14
C LEU A 192 0.22 -10.72 -15.28
N THR A 193 1.02 -10.32 -14.30
CA THR A 193 1.76 -9.07 -14.37
C THR A 193 3.26 -9.36 -14.40
N ASN A 194 3.99 -8.61 -15.21
CA ASN A 194 5.44 -8.47 -15.14
C ASN A 194 5.80 -7.03 -14.73
N ILE A 195 6.50 -6.84 -13.61
CA ILE A 195 6.79 -5.50 -13.06
C ILE A 195 8.11 -4.88 -13.51
N ASN A 196 8.94 -5.65 -14.21
CA ASN A 196 10.26 -5.22 -14.65
C ASN A 196 10.62 -5.91 -15.97
N PHE A 197 9.77 -5.72 -16.98
CA PHE A 197 9.90 -6.42 -18.25
C PHE A 197 11.29 -6.20 -18.86
N SER A 198 12.01 -7.30 -19.09
CA SER A 198 13.38 -7.31 -19.61
C SER A 198 14.39 -6.47 -18.81
N GLY A 199 14.15 -6.24 -17.52
CA GLY A 199 15.02 -5.46 -16.62
C GLY A 199 15.01 -3.94 -16.88
N THR A 200 13.98 -3.43 -17.57
CA THR A 200 13.92 -2.03 -18.04
C THR A 200 13.07 -1.09 -17.18
N GLY A 201 12.43 -1.58 -16.12
CA GLY A 201 11.51 -0.82 -15.29
C GLY A 201 10.12 -0.59 -15.92
N GLN A 202 9.78 -1.39 -16.93
CA GLN A 202 8.45 -1.44 -17.55
C GLN A 202 7.56 -2.45 -16.82
N ARG A 203 6.30 -2.09 -16.59
CA ARG A 203 5.25 -2.97 -16.07
C ARG A 203 4.28 -3.32 -17.19
N LEU A 204 3.99 -4.60 -17.35
CA LEU A 204 2.97 -5.13 -18.24
C LEU A 204 2.00 -5.97 -17.42
N SER A 205 0.71 -5.67 -17.48
CA SER A 205 -0.32 -6.45 -16.79
C SER A 205 -1.39 -6.88 -17.77
N PHE A 206 -1.87 -8.11 -17.62
CA PHE A 206 -2.94 -8.64 -18.42
C PHE A 206 -3.82 -9.55 -17.55
N ALA A 207 -5.13 -9.38 -17.63
CA ALA A 207 -6.11 -10.20 -16.92
C ALA A 207 -7.25 -10.59 -17.85
N MET A 208 -7.75 -11.81 -17.67
CA MET A 208 -8.90 -12.39 -18.35
C MET A 208 -9.90 -12.86 -17.31
N LEU A 209 -11.18 -12.68 -17.61
CA LEU A 209 -12.30 -13.19 -16.83
C LEU A 209 -13.18 -14.03 -17.77
N HIS A 210 -13.41 -15.27 -17.39
CA HIS A 210 -14.44 -16.11 -17.96
C HIS A 210 -15.55 -16.28 -16.92
N ASP A 211 -16.79 -15.90 -17.24
CA ASP A 211 -17.96 -16.13 -16.38
C ASP A 211 -19.16 -16.50 -17.24
N THR A 212 -19.69 -17.70 -17.02
CA THR A 212 -20.86 -18.24 -17.75
C THR A 212 -22.14 -17.44 -17.56
N ARG A 213 -22.22 -16.59 -16.52
CA ARG A 213 -23.36 -15.70 -16.24
C ARG A 213 -23.21 -14.33 -16.90
N ARG A 214 -22.04 -14.07 -17.49
CA ARG A 214 -21.66 -12.81 -18.11
C ARG A 214 -21.99 -12.83 -19.61
N ASP A 215 -22.41 -11.70 -20.18
CA ASP A 215 -22.58 -11.53 -21.62
C ASP A 215 -21.72 -10.36 -22.20
N PRO A 216 -20.70 -10.64 -23.03
CA PRO A 216 -20.20 -11.97 -23.39
C PRO A 216 -19.55 -12.65 -22.19
N GLY A 217 -19.49 -13.98 -22.20
CA GLY A 217 -18.93 -14.81 -21.13
C GLY A 217 -17.43 -14.59 -20.86
N PHE A 218 -16.79 -13.71 -21.63
CA PHE A 218 -15.38 -13.37 -21.53
C PHE A 218 -15.19 -11.86 -21.38
N GLY A 219 -14.19 -11.45 -20.62
CA GLY A 219 -13.73 -10.07 -20.52
C GLY A 219 -12.22 -10.02 -20.25
N PHE A 220 -11.60 -8.89 -20.51
CA PHE A 220 -10.17 -8.71 -20.30
C PHE A 220 -9.84 -7.31 -19.80
N GLU A 221 -8.65 -7.18 -19.22
CA GLU A 221 -8.01 -5.92 -18.85
C GLU A 221 -6.52 -6.00 -19.20
N ALA A 222 -5.96 -4.90 -19.67
CA ALA A 222 -4.56 -4.77 -19.98
C ALA A 222 -4.01 -3.44 -19.45
N GLY A 223 -2.77 -3.47 -18.99
CA GLY A 223 -2.09 -2.31 -18.45
C GLY A 223 -0.63 -2.27 -18.86
N TYR A 224 -0.14 -1.06 -19.10
CA TYR A 224 1.27 -0.76 -19.34
C TYR A 224 1.69 0.41 -18.47
N ALA A 225 2.83 0.30 -17.80
CA ALA A 225 3.42 1.45 -17.11
C ALA A 225 4.94 1.51 -17.33
N TYR A 226 5.47 2.71 -17.32
CA TYR A 226 6.90 2.96 -17.42
C TYR A 226 7.37 3.92 -16.35
N ASN A 227 8.29 3.43 -15.51
CA ASN A 227 8.87 4.21 -14.43
C ASN A 227 9.96 5.14 -14.96
N ASN A 228 9.91 6.40 -14.53
CA ASN A 228 10.96 7.40 -14.78
C ASN A 228 11.31 7.59 -16.27
N ILE A 229 10.33 8.02 -17.06
CA ILE A 229 10.44 8.29 -18.50
C ILE A 229 11.57 9.30 -18.74
N GLY A 230 12.58 8.90 -19.51
CA GLY A 230 13.72 9.75 -19.87
C GLY A 230 14.56 10.27 -18.69
N GLY A 231 14.44 9.72 -17.47
CA GLY A 231 15.17 10.24 -16.30
C GLY A 231 14.53 11.47 -15.65
N SER A 232 13.30 11.82 -16.06
CA SER A 232 12.57 13.01 -15.57
C SER A 232 11.91 12.82 -14.19
N PHE A 233 11.87 11.59 -13.69
CA PHE A 233 11.04 11.09 -12.59
C PHE A 233 9.52 11.14 -12.85
N VAL A 234 9.11 11.37 -14.09
CA VAL A 234 7.72 11.19 -14.53
C VAL A 234 7.49 9.69 -14.77
N ASN A 235 6.48 9.13 -14.12
CA ASN A 235 5.96 7.80 -14.41
C ASN A 235 4.75 7.94 -15.33
N GLY A 236 4.64 7.08 -16.33
CA GLY A 236 3.47 6.99 -17.20
C GLY A 236 2.78 5.65 -17.04
N ALA A 237 1.45 5.63 -17.05
CA ALA A 237 0.66 4.42 -17.03
C ALA A 237 -0.56 4.54 -17.96
N LEU A 238 -0.91 3.43 -18.58
CA LEU A 238 -2.06 3.26 -19.44
C LEU A 238 -2.78 1.99 -19.00
N ASN A 239 -4.05 2.09 -18.66
CA ASN A 239 -4.91 0.95 -18.33
C ASN A 239 -6.16 0.99 -19.19
N PHE A 240 -6.57 -0.16 -19.70
CA PHE A 240 -7.83 -0.31 -20.40
C PHE A 240 -8.40 -1.70 -20.17
N GLY A 241 -9.71 -1.79 -20.01
CA GLY A 241 -10.35 -3.07 -19.74
C GLY A 241 -11.86 -3.01 -19.84
N LYS A 242 -12.47 -4.19 -19.94
CA LYS A 242 -13.93 -4.39 -19.90
C LYS A 242 -14.38 -5.10 -18.63
N ILE A 243 -13.45 -5.36 -17.71
CA ILE A 243 -13.65 -6.06 -16.44
C ILE A 243 -13.25 -5.19 -15.26
N SER A 244 -13.25 -3.86 -15.46
CA SER A 244 -12.93 -2.92 -14.40
C SER A 244 -14.06 -2.88 -13.38
N ASN A 245 -13.72 -2.59 -12.13
CA ASN A 245 -14.69 -2.52 -11.04
C ASN A 245 -15.55 -1.26 -11.17
N ASN A 246 -16.88 -1.45 -11.23
CA ASN A 246 -17.83 -0.37 -11.31
C ASN A 246 -17.85 0.49 -10.01
N ILE A 247 -18.35 1.71 -10.11
CA ILE A 247 -18.36 2.68 -8.99
C ILE A 247 -19.47 2.43 -7.94
N TYR A 248 -20.44 1.55 -8.22
CA TYR A 248 -21.60 1.28 -7.35
C TYR A 248 -21.32 0.20 -6.31
N ASP A 249 -20.95 -0.99 -6.77
CA ASP A 249 -20.75 -2.19 -5.94
C ASP A 249 -19.45 -2.94 -6.26
N ARG A 250 -18.60 -2.36 -7.11
CA ARG A 250 -17.29 -2.91 -7.49
C ARG A 250 -17.37 -4.23 -8.25
N ARG A 251 -18.51 -4.57 -8.89
CA ARG A 251 -18.54 -5.66 -9.87
C ARG A 251 -17.71 -5.31 -11.12
N GLU A 252 -17.16 -6.33 -11.77
CA GLU A 252 -16.24 -6.22 -12.92
C GLU A 252 -17.00 -6.01 -14.25
N ASP A 253 -17.92 -5.05 -14.29
CA ASP A 253 -18.80 -4.78 -15.43
C ASP A 253 -18.68 -3.34 -15.95
N GLU A 254 -17.55 -2.69 -15.67
CA GLU A 254 -17.19 -1.40 -16.24
C GLU A 254 -16.16 -1.57 -17.38
N GLU A 255 -16.39 -0.85 -18.46
CA GLU A 255 -15.36 -0.61 -19.48
C GLU A 255 -14.69 0.72 -19.18
N SER A 256 -13.38 0.69 -19.01
CA SER A 256 -12.59 1.84 -18.62
C SER A 256 -11.35 2.00 -19.49
N PHE A 257 -10.95 3.26 -19.63
CA PHE A 257 -9.68 3.70 -20.17
C PHE A 257 -9.11 4.75 -19.23
N LEU A 258 -7.83 4.64 -18.87
CA LEU A 258 -7.14 5.56 -18.00
C LEU A 258 -5.70 5.77 -18.46
N LEU A 259 -5.33 7.02 -18.71
CA LEU A 259 -3.98 7.48 -18.95
C LEU A 259 -3.52 8.34 -17.77
N ASP A 260 -2.43 7.94 -17.14
CA ASP A 260 -1.87 8.63 -15.97
C ASP A 260 -0.40 9.01 -16.20
N PHE A 261 -0.07 10.26 -15.89
CA PHE A 261 1.30 10.72 -15.71
C PHE A 261 1.47 11.25 -14.30
N THR A 262 2.43 10.72 -13.56
CA THR A 262 2.68 11.15 -12.18
C THR A 262 4.15 11.41 -11.96
N ARG A 263 4.46 12.59 -11.44
CA ARG A 263 5.78 12.97 -10.98
C ARG A 263 5.71 13.28 -9.49
N PRO A 264 5.95 12.30 -8.60
CA PRO A 264 5.91 12.55 -7.17
C PRO A 264 7.04 13.51 -6.76
N LEU A 265 6.93 14.12 -5.59
CA LEU A 265 8.07 14.81 -5.00
C LEU A 265 9.07 13.76 -4.51
N VAL A 266 9.92 13.26 -5.40
CA VAL A 266 10.82 12.12 -5.13
C VAL A 266 11.81 12.39 -3.99
N SER A 267 12.09 13.67 -3.72
CA SER A 267 12.97 14.12 -2.65
C SER A 267 12.58 15.52 -2.19
N GLN A 268 12.77 15.79 -0.90
CA GLN A 268 12.58 17.13 -0.30
C GLN A 268 13.51 18.21 -0.88
N TYR A 269 14.54 17.81 -1.64
CA TYR A 269 15.49 18.69 -2.33
C TYR A 269 15.14 18.92 -3.80
N LYS A 270 14.09 18.27 -4.32
CA LYS A 270 13.61 18.47 -5.70
C LYS A 270 12.53 19.56 -5.72
N ARG A 271 12.43 20.22 -6.88
CA ARG A 271 11.64 21.45 -7.04
C ARG A 271 10.19 21.21 -7.43
N PHE A 272 9.93 20.26 -8.31
CA PHE A 272 8.59 20.07 -8.88
C PHE A 272 7.94 18.81 -8.32
N ALA A 273 6.61 18.76 -8.38
CA ALA A 273 5.80 17.54 -8.37
C ALA A 273 4.49 17.84 -9.12
N GLY A 274 3.82 16.82 -9.61
CA GLY A 274 2.57 17.01 -10.35
C GLY A 274 2.04 15.72 -10.95
N GLY A 275 0.90 15.82 -11.61
CA GLY A 275 0.32 14.71 -12.34
C GLY A 275 -0.81 15.15 -13.27
N LEU A 276 -1.11 14.27 -14.21
CA LEU A 276 -2.21 14.38 -15.17
C LEU A 276 -2.85 13.00 -15.28
N SER A 277 -4.15 12.93 -15.03
CA SER A 277 -4.98 11.74 -15.21
C SER A 277 -6.11 12.10 -16.15
N VAL A 278 -6.26 11.32 -17.22
CA VAL A 278 -7.36 11.45 -18.18
C VAL A 278 -7.98 10.08 -18.36
N GLY A 279 -9.29 9.99 -18.19
CA GLY A 279 -9.98 8.71 -18.27
C GLY A 279 -11.40 8.83 -18.77
N LYS A 280 -11.93 7.69 -19.20
CA LYS A 280 -13.32 7.51 -19.57
C LYS A 280 -13.78 6.15 -19.10
N ALA A 281 -14.98 6.08 -18.54
CA ALA A 281 -15.55 4.81 -18.14
C ALA A 281 -17.06 4.77 -18.44
N ARG A 282 -17.55 3.57 -18.69
CA ARG A 282 -18.97 3.28 -18.90
C ARG A 282 -19.35 1.98 -18.23
N SER A 283 -20.49 1.96 -17.55
CA SER A 283 -21.04 0.70 -17.06
C SER A 283 -21.69 -0.09 -18.20
N LEU A 284 -21.61 -1.41 -18.10
CA LEU A 284 -22.16 -2.33 -19.08
C LEU A 284 -23.00 -3.36 -18.33
N ASN A 285 -24.24 -3.60 -18.77
CA ASN A 285 -25.05 -4.65 -18.16
C ASN A 285 -24.54 -6.02 -18.61
N ARG A 286 -23.49 -6.50 -17.96
CA ARG A 286 -22.84 -7.77 -18.30
C ARG A 286 -23.53 -8.96 -17.65
N TYR A 287 -24.49 -8.77 -16.75
CA TYR A 287 -25.17 -9.85 -16.02
C TYR A 287 -26.70 -9.71 -16.05
N PRO A 288 -27.32 -9.61 -17.25
CA PRO A 288 -28.71 -9.20 -17.40
C PRO A 288 -29.72 -10.15 -16.75
N ASN A 289 -29.40 -11.44 -16.67
CA ASN A 289 -30.31 -12.49 -16.20
C ASN A 289 -30.03 -12.93 -14.75
N PHE A 290 -29.03 -12.35 -14.08
CA PHE A 290 -28.58 -12.83 -12.76
C PHE A 290 -28.90 -11.86 -11.62
N TYR A 291 -28.80 -10.55 -11.86
CA TYR A 291 -29.11 -9.54 -10.86
C TYR A 291 -30.39 -8.83 -11.32
N GLY A 292 -31.53 -9.30 -10.82
CA GLY A 292 -32.88 -8.95 -11.30
C GLY A 292 -33.29 -7.49 -11.07
N GLY A 293 -32.66 -6.54 -11.76
CA GLY A 293 -33.17 -5.18 -11.97
C GLY A 293 -32.21 -4.03 -11.64
N ASP A 294 -31.31 -4.20 -10.68
CA ASP A 294 -30.46 -3.09 -10.20
C ASP A 294 -29.14 -2.99 -11.01
N PHE A 295 -29.27 -2.54 -12.26
CA PHE A 295 -28.12 -2.11 -13.08
C PHE A 295 -28.14 -0.58 -13.23
N TYR A 296 -27.14 0.07 -12.65
CA TYR A 296 -26.94 1.51 -12.78
C TYR A 296 -26.17 1.79 -14.09
N ARG A 297 -26.90 2.23 -15.12
CA ARG A 297 -26.32 2.66 -16.39
C ARG A 297 -25.72 4.06 -16.26
N TYR A 298 -24.42 4.20 -16.56
CA TYR A 298 -23.75 5.50 -16.56
C TYR A 298 -22.55 5.53 -17.49
N GLU A 299 -22.16 6.74 -17.88
CA GLU A 299 -20.97 7.03 -18.66
C GLU A 299 -20.35 8.32 -18.15
N TYR A 300 -19.05 8.32 -17.85
CA TYR A 300 -18.35 9.53 -17.39
C TYR A 300 -16.96 9.66 -17.99
N GLY A 301 -16.52 10.90 -18.10
CA GLY A 301 -15.16 11.29 -18.43
C GLY A 301 -14.51 12.00 -17.25
N MET A 302 -13.20 11.85 -17.10
CA MET A 302 -12.45 12.58 -16.09
C MET A 302 -11.16 13.19 -16.65
N VAL A 303 -10.86 14.38 -16.14
CA VAL A 303 -9.56 15.05 -16.26
C VAL A 303 -9.18 15.54 -14.87
N ASP A 304 -8.00 15.17 -14.39
CA ASP A 304 -7.42 15.64 -13.13
C ASP A 304 -5.96 16.03 -13.39
N ALA A 305 -5.67 17.32 -13.29
CA ALA A 305 -4.34 17.87 -13.53
C ALA A 305 -3.91 18.68 -12.30
N TRP A 306 -2.70 18.43 -11.80
CA TRP A 306 -2.13 19.21 -10.72
C TRP A 306 -0.64 19.40 -10.89
N GLY A 307 -0.13 20.50 -10.34
CA GLY A 307 1.28 20.82 -10.32
C GLY A 307 1.62 21.61 -9.08
N GLY A 308 2.86 21.45 -8.60
CA GLY A 308 3.35 22.20 -7.47
C GLY A 308 4.85 22.39 -7.46
N TYR A 309 5.28 23.35 -6.65
CA TYR A 309 6.65 23.83 -6.58
C TYR A 309 7.12 23.95 -5.13
N ASN A 310 8.29 23.37 -4.85
CA ASN A 310 8.98 23.37 -3.56
C ASN A 310 9.91 24.59 -3.48
N LEU A 311 9.46 25.62 -2.77
CA LEU A 311 10.16 26.87 -2.57
C LEU A 311 11.42 26.63 -1.71
N GLY A 312 12.57 27.06 -2.22
CA GLY A 312 13.84 26.93 -1.50
C GLY A 312 14.41 25.52 -1.45
N ALA A 313 13.91 24.57 -2.27
CA ALA A 313 14.38 23.18 -2.28
C ALA A 313 15.92 23.03 -2.37
N ARG A 314 16.58 23.88 -3.16
CA ARG A 314 18.05 23.89 -3.32
C ARG A 314 18.81 24.79 -2.36
N LYS A 315 18.15 25.73 -1.67
CA LYS A 315 18.82 26.69 -0.77
C LYS A 315 19.49 25.98 0.41
N TYR A 316 18.96 24.82 0.78
CA TYR A 316 19.37 24.07 1.97
C TYR A 316 19.99 22.71 1.62
N LEU A 317 20.51 22.56 0.40
CA LEU A 317 21.12 21.30 -0.02
C LEU A 317 22.44 21.07 0.74
N ASN A 318 23.19 22.13 1.03
CA ASN A 318 24.48 22.09 1.73
C ASN A 318 24.38 22.52 3.21
N ASP A 319 23.16 22.60 3.74
CA ASP A 319 22.93 22.98 5.13
C ASP A 319 22.70 21.71 5.97
N HIS A 320 23.38 21.64 7.11
CA HIS A 320 23.31 20.50 8.04
C HIS A 320 22.04 20.52 8.90
N VAL A 321 21.28 21.62 8.86
CA VAL A 321 20.01 21.79 9.58
C VAL A 321 18.83 21.39 8.70
N LEU A 322 17.93 20.57 9.25
CA LEU A 322 16.66 20.21 8.63
C LEU A 322 15.66 21.37 8.69
N HIS A 323 15.62 22.14 7.61
CA HIS A 323 14.70 23.27 7.44
C HIS A 323 13.27 22.85 7.07
N VAL A 324 12.30 23.63 7.53
CA VAL A 324 10.92 23.53 7.08
C VAL A 324 10.85 23.94 5.60
N LYS A 325 10.31 23.05 4.77
CA LYS A 325 10.09 23.28 3.34
C LYS A 325 8.69 23.85 3.12
N LYS A 326 8.55 24.63 2.05
CA LYS A 326 7.29 25.25 1.64
C LYS A 326 6.97 24.77 0.24
N PHE A 327 5.81 24.18 0.05
CA PHE A 327 5.34 23.68 -1.24
C PHE A 327 4.02 24.34 -1.59
N VAL A 328 3.93 24.90 -2.78
CA VAL A 328 2.69 25.50 -3.30
C VAL A 328 2.21 24.63 -4.44
N ALA A 329 0.92 24.30 -4.46
CA ALA A 329 0.33 23.48 -5.50
C ALA A 329 -1.02 24.01 -5.95
N MET A 330 -1.39 23.62 -7.16
CA MET A 330 -2.68 23.90 -7.76
C MET A 330 -3.18 22.64 -8.47
N ARG A 331 -4.48 22.37 -8.36
CA ARG A 331 -5.17 21.26 -9.01
C ARG A 331 -6.44 21.76 -9.68
N TYR A 332 -6.67 21.27 -10.89
CA TYR A 332 -7.95 21.31 -11.56
C TYR A 332 -8.43 19.89 -11.77
N PHE A 333 -9.69 19.60 -11.46
CA PHE A 333 -10.30 18.34 -11.81
C PHE A 333 -11.73 18.53 -12.29
N ASN A 334 -12.15 17.66 -13.19
CA ASN A 334 -13.50 17.59 -13.72
C ASN A 334 -13.86 16.11 -13.95
N TYR A 335 -14.90 15.64 -13.25
CA TYR A 335 -15.55 14.36 -13.48
C TYR A 335 -16.94 14.68 -14.02
N HIS A 336 -17.15 14.41 -15.30
CA HIS A 336 -18.40 14.76 -15.98
C HIS A 336 -19.12 13.49 -16.40
N PHE A 337 -20.32 13.29 -15.84
CA PHE A 337 -21.22 12.22 -16.24
C PHE A 337 -22.02 12.66 -17.47
N PHE A 338 -21.81 11.97 -18.59
CA PHE A 338 -22.57 12.12 -19.82
C PHE A 338 -23.92 11.41 -19.74
N GLU A 339 -23.94 10.29 -19.00
CA GLU A 339 -25.14 9.52 -18.68
C GLU A 339 -25.12 9.23 -17.18
N THR A 340 -26.19 9.60 -16.48
CA THR A 340 -26.40 9.30 -15.06
C THR A 340 -27.49 8.24 -14.92
N PRO A 341 -27.37 7.31 -13.96
CA PRO A 341 -28.36 6.26 -13.82
C PRO A 341 -29.67 6.81 -13.28
N TYR A 342 -30.80 6.20 -13.67
CA TYR A 342 -32.11 6.56 -13.15
C TYR A 342 -32.21 6.15 -11.66
N GLN A 343 -32.34 7.13 -10.76
CA GLN A 343 -32.48 6.95 -9.32
C GLN A 343 -33.95 7.12 -8.94
N VAL A 344 -34.69 6.00 -8.88
CA VAL A 344 -36.18 5.97 -8.79
C VAL A 344 -36.75 6.57 -7.49
N GLU A 345 -35.95 6.62 -6.41
CA GLU A 345 -36.42 7.08 -5.10
C GLU A 345 -35.64 8.30 -4.62
N ALA A 346 -36.33 9.28 -4.02
CA ALA A 346 -35.71 10.43 -3.36
C ALA A 346 -34.74 10.02 -2.23
N THR A 347 -34.87 8.80 -1.69
CA THR A 347 -33.98 8.16 -0.71
C THR A 347 -32.76 7.47 -1.33
N LYS A 348 -32.75 7.22 -2.66
CA LYS A 348 -31.67 6.55 -3.41
C LYS A 348 -30.77 7.54 -4.16
N TYR A 349 -30.72 8.79 -3.71
CA TYR A 349 -29.83 9.79 -4.27
C TYR A 349 -28.37 9.48 -3.89
N ASP A 350 -27.63 8.92 -4.84
CA ASP A 350 -26.24 8.51 -4.64
C ASP A 350 -25.27 9.50 -5.27
N GLN A 351 -24.56 10.20 -4.41
CA GLN A 351 -23.63 11.27 -4.79
C GLN A 351 -22.45 10.78 -5.62
N ARG A 352 -22.19 9.48 -5.68
CA ARG A 352 -21.11 8.89 -6.49
C ARG A 352 -21.31 9.11 -8.00
N PHE A 353 -22.54 9.33 -8.44
CA PHE A 353 -22.89 9.58 -9.84
C PHE A 353 -22.99 11.07 -10.19
N ASN A 354 -22.53 11.95 -9.31
CA ASN A 354 -22.61 13.38 -9.54
C ASN A 354 -21.43 13.89 -10.35
N SER A 355 -21.73 14.67 -11.39
CA SER A 355 -20.74 15.51 -12.03
C SER A 355 -20.14 16.47 -11.01
N ARG A 356 -18.81 16.54 -10.97
CA ARG A 356 -18.06 17.36 -10.02
C ARG A 356 -16.87 18.02 -10.70
N GLN A 357 -16.62 19.26 -10.35
CA GLN A 357 -15.52 20.05 -10.87
C GLN A 357 -14.93 20.90 -9.75
N GLY A 358 -13.61 21.08 -9.76
CA GLY A 358 -12.96 21.89 -8.75
C GLY A 358 -11.65 22.49 -9.23
N ILE A 359 -11.32 23.64 -8.64
CA ILE A 359 -10.02 24.27 -8.76
C ILE A 359 -9.54 24.60 -7.36
N LEU A 360 -8.48 23.95 -6.92
CA LEU A 360 -7.97 24.02 -5.55
C LEU A 360 -6.50 24.42 -5.57
N ALA A 361 -6.11 25.27 -4.64
CA ALA A 361 -4.73 25.61 -4.38
C ALA A 361 -4.37 25.22 -2.95
N SER A 362 -3.11 24.82 -2.72
CA SER A 362 -2.61 24.53 -1.39
C SER A 362 -1.24 25.12 -1.11
N LEU A 363 -1.01 25.44 0.16
CA LEU A 363 0.30 25.75 0.74
C LEU A 363 0.61 24.68 1.79
N THR A 364 1.66 23.91 1.55
CA THR A 364 2.12 22.84 2.44
C THR A 364 3.46 23.20 3.07
N LEU A 365 3.52 23.22 4.39
CA LEU A 365 4.73 23.36 5.19
C LEU A 365 5.11 21.99 5.75
N PHE A 366 6.29 21.48 5.43
CA PHE A 366 6.68 20.15 5.90
C PHE A 366 8.15 20.08 6.30
N ARG A 367 8.43 19.19 7.25
CA ARG A 367 9.79 18.77 7.62
C ARG A 367 9.71 17.29 7.93
N GLN A 368 10.41 16.47 7.14
CA GLN A 368 10.39 15.02 7.29
C GLN A 368 11.80 14.44 7.22
N TYR A 369 12.06 13.49 8.10
CA TYR A 369 13.24 12.64 8.13
C TYR A 369 12.79 11.19 8.32
N TYR A 370 13.64 10.22 8.00
CA TYR A 370 13.25 8.81 7.98
C TYR A 370 14.16 7.98 8.86
N TYR A 371 13.54 7.01 9.53
CA TYR A 371 14.23 5.94 10.24
C TYR A 371 13.99 4.62 9.53
N LYS A 372 15.06 3.85 9.38
CA LYS A 372 14.98 2.44 8.98
C LYS A 372 14.53 1.62 10.16
N THR A 373 13.51 0.80 9.98
CA THR A 373 13.04 -0.17 10.96
C THR A 373 12.57 -1.47 10.30
N ARG A 374 12.10 -2.44 11.09
CA ARG A 374 11.59 -3.74 10.61
C ARG A 374 10.37 -4.16 11.44
N TYR A 375 9.60 -5.12 10.92
CA TYR A 375 8.47 -5.76 11.61
C TYR A 375 7.37 -4.78 12.03
N ILE A 376 7.08 -3.78 11.19
CA ILE A 376 5.83 -3.03 11.28
C ILE A 376 4.80 -3.75 10.41
N TYR A 377 5.09 -3.81 9.11
CA TYR A 377 4.25 -4.45 8.13
C TYR A 377 5.00 -5.42 7.24
N GLY A 378 6.23 -5.07 6.89
CA GLY A 378 7.19 -5.97 6.28
C GLY A 378 7.65 -6.97 7.32
N PHE A 379 7.69 -8.24 6.95
CA PHE A 379 8.02 -9.32 7.87
C PHE A 379 9.54 -9.42 7.91
N GLY A 380 10.26 -8.37 8.30
CA GLY A 380 11.73 -8.37 8.43
C GLY A 380 12.51 -7.77 7.25
N ILE A 381 11.85 -7.10 6.30
CA ILE A 381 12.51 -6.19 5.35
C ILE A 381 12.71 -4.81 5.97
N THR A 382 13.55 -4.00 5.33
CA THR A 382 13.81 -2.62 5.74
C THR A 382 12.61 -1.72 5.41
N GLU A 383 11.98 -1.14 6.43
CA GLU A 383 10.87 -0.22 6.32
C GLU A 383 11.33 1.19 6.68
N ASP A 384 10.96 2.20 5.88
CA ASP A 384 11.20 3.60 6.23
C ASP A 384 9.98 4.19 6.92
N VAL A 385 10.19 4.67 8.14
CA VAL A 385 9.16 5.37 8.91
C VAL A 385 9.46 6.86 8.89
N PRO A 386 8.51 7.69 8.40
CA PRO A 386 8.67 9.13 8.46
C PRO A 386 8.59 9.62 9.91
N ALA A 387 9.35 10.66 10.21
CA ALA A 387 9.27 11.43 11.44
C ALA A 387 9.34 12.93 11.09
N GLY A 388 8.60 13.74 11.83
CA GLY A 388 8.44 15.16 11.54
C GLY A 388 6.96 15.55 11.38
N PHE A 389 6.70 16.62 10.63
CA PHE A 389 5.35 17.17 10.50
C PHE A 389 5.06 17.67 9.10
N ASN A 390 3.78 17.85 8.82
CA ASN A 390 3.25 18.50 7.64
C ASN A 390 1.98 19.27 8.00
N VAL A 391 1.86 20.48 7.46
CA VAL A 391 0.73 21.38 7.61
C VAL A 391 0.34 21.85 6.22
N SER A 392 -0.84 21.45 5.73
CA SER A 392 -1.36 21.86 4.44
C SER A 392 -2.61 22.69 4.62
N LEU A 393 -2.60 23.90 4.06
CA LEU A 393 -3.77 24.76 3.93
C LEU A 393 -4.26 24.67 2.49
N THR A 394 -5.53 24.33 2.29
CA THR A 394 -6.14 24.20 0.96
C THR A 394 -7.33 25.13 0.86
N ALA A 395 -7.44 25.84 -0.25
CA ALA A 395 -8.60 26.67 -0.55
C ALA A 395 -8.91 26.63 -2.05
N GLY A 396 -10.16 26.89 -2.41
CA GLY A 396 -10.52 26.99 -3.81
C GLY A 396 -12.02 26.95 -4.02
N TRP A 397 -12.41 26.51 -5.20
CA TRP A 397 -13.79 26.44 -5.63
C TRP A 397 -14.14 25.00 -6.00
N TYR A 398 -15.33 24.56 -5.60
CA TYR A 398 -15.86 23.24 -5.88
C TYR A 398 -17.32 23.34 -6.33
N LYS A 399 -17.66 22.58 -7.35
CA LYS A 399 -19.01 22.43 -7.87
C LYS A 399 -19.37 20.96 -7.93
N GLN A 400 -20.53 20.61 -7.39
CA GLN A 400 -21.11 19.28 -7.46
C GLN A 400 -22.57 19.42 -7.90
N LEU A 401 -22.89 18.86 -9.08
CA LEU A 401 -24.11 19.21 -9.82
C LEU A 401 -24.27 20.74 -9.91
N ASP A 402 -25.41 21.28 -9.45
CA ASP A 402 -25.68 22.72 -9.46
C ASP A 402 -25.14 23.46 -8.23
N LEU A 403 -24.69 22.73 -7.20
CA LEU A 403 -24.19 23.32 -5.97
C LEU A 403 -22.75 23.79 -6.15
N SER A 404 -22.55 25.11 -6.19
CA SER A 404 -21.27 25.77 -6.40
C SER A 404 -20.85 26.57 -5.18
N ARG A 405 -19.70 26.23 -4.57
CA ARG A 405 -19.28 26.76 -3.28
C ARG A 405 -17.75 26.92 -3.18
N PRO A 406 -17.26 28.04 -2.62
CA PRO A 406 -15.89 28.12 -2.11
C PRO A 406 -15.64 27.06 -1.03
N TYR A 407 -14.42 26.53 -1.01
CA TYR A 407 -13.93 25.55 -0.05
C TYR A 407 -12.69 26.07 0.66
N ALA A 408 -12.58 25.79 1.95
CA ALA A 408 -11.35 25.96 2.73
C ALA A 408 -11.14 24.75 3.64
N GLY A 409 -9.89 24.32 3.78
CA GLY A 409 -9.52 23.19 4.61
C GLY A 409 -8.08 23.23 5.09
N VAL A 410 -7.83 22.44 6.13
CA VAL A 410 -6.52 22.25 6.75
C VAL A 410 -6.29 20.75 6.97
N ASP A 411 -5.07 20.30 6.68
CA ASP A 411 -4.58 18.94 6.96
C ASP A 411 -3.26 19.06 7.73
N LEU A 412 -3.25 18.55 8.96
CA LEU A 412 -2.10 18.53 9.85
C LEU A 412 -1.77 17.07 10.15
N TYR A 413 -0.50 16.68 10.01
CA TYR A 413 -0.02 15.43 10.59
C TYR A 413 1.37 15.57 11.18
N ARG A 414 1.65 14.75 12.20
CA ARG A 414 2.94 14.67 12.86
C ARG A 414 3.25 13.24 13.24
N TYR A 415 4.43 12.77 12.86
CA TYR A 415 4.98 11.49 13.29
C TYR A 415 6.24 11.72 14.13
N TRP A 416 6.43 10.90 15.14
CA TRP A 416 7.67 10.91 15.92
C TRP A 416 8.00 9.51 16.40
N ILE A 417 9.29 9.30 16.67
CA ILE A 417 9.79 8.06 17.22
C ILE A 417 10.30 8.36 18.63
N SER A 418 9.84 7.59 19.62
CA SER A 418 10.27 7.72 21.01
C SER A 418 11.72 7.23 21.16
N ASN A 419 12.41 7.65 22.23
CA ASN A 419 13.73 7.12 22.56
C ASN A 419 13.72 5.59 22.77
N LYS A 420 12.56 5.01 23.09
CA LYS A 420 12.36 3.56 23.26
C LYS A 420 11.98 2.86 21.95
N SER A 421 12.04 3.55 20.80
CA SER A 421 11.66 3.06 19.47
C SER A 421 10.16 2.74 19.29
N ASP A 422 9.29 3.39 20.07
CA ASP A 422 7.86 3.43 19.76
C ASP A 422 7.61 4.44 18.64
N ILE A 423 6.67 4.16 17.75
CA ILE A 423 6.35 5.01 16.60
C ILE A 423 4.95 5.55 16.83
N ALA A 424 4.81 6.86 16.96
CA ALA A 424 3.53 7.49 17.17
C ALA A 424 3.23 8.51 16.07
N GLY A 425 1.95 8.64 15.76
CA GLY A 425 1.42 9.55 14.76
C GLY A 425 0.19 10.25 15.29
N MET A 426 -0.01 11.50 14.87
CA MET A 426 -1.25 12.24 15.09
C MET A 426 -1.61 13.02 13.85
N PHE A 427 -2.91 13.18 13.61
CA PHE A 427 -3.42 13.97 12.51
C PHE A 427 -4.69 14.73 12.90
N VAL A 428 -4.91 15.87 12.25
CA VAL A 428 -6.12 16.68 12.34
C VAL A 428 -6.42 17.19 10.94
N ARG A 429 -7.60 16.89 10.41
CA ARG A 429 -8.09 17.44 9.14
C ARG A 429 -9.42 18.11 9.38
N SER A 430 -9.61 19.28 8.81
CA SER A 430 -10.86 20.03 8.88
C SER A 430 -11.14 20.73 7.56
N GLY A 431 -12.40 20.78 7.16
CA GLY A 431 -12.82 21.44 5.92
C GLY A 431 -14.23 21.98 6.03
N ALA A 432 -14.51 23.07 5.32
CA ALA A 432 -15.82 23.70 5.29
C ALA A 432 -16.09 24.33 3.92
N PHE A 433 -17.37 24.43 3.58
CA PHE A 433 -17.85 25.13 2.40
C PHE A 433 -18.61 26.38 2.82
N LEU A 434 -18.45 27.46 2.06
CA LEU A 434 -19.21 28.69 2.25
C LEU A 434 -20.32 28.76 1.21
N HIS A 435 -21.56 28.96 1.64
CA HIS A 435 -22.70 29.17 0.74
C HIS A 435 -23.66 30.20 1.33
N ASN A 436 -23.96 31.25 0.56
CA ASN A 436 -24.87 32.35 0.93
C ASN A 436 -24.61 32.93 2.34
N GLY A 437 -23.33 33.07 2.72
CA GLY A 437 -22.92 33.62 4.01
C GLY A 437 -22.95 32.65 5.19
N SER A 438 -23.34 31.39 4.98
CA SER A 438 -23.33 30.34 6.00
C SER A 438 -22.31 29.24 5.70
N LEU A 439 -21.77 28.62 6.77
CA LEU A 439 -20.88 27.48 6.63
C LEU A 439 -21.68 26.18 6.55
N GLU A 440 -21.44 25.43 5.48
CA GLU A 440 -22.03 24.13 5.19
C GLU A 440 -20.95 23.06 5.18
N ASP A 441 -21.34 21.81 5.40
CA ASP A 441 -20.46 20.64 5.30
C ASP A 441 -19.18 20.79 6.13
N VAL A 442 -19.31 21.36 7.34
CA VAL A 442 -18.18 21.56 8.25
C VAL A 442 -17.78 20.23 8.83
N GLY A 443 -16.67 19.69 8.32
CA GLY A 443 -16.14 18.39 8.67
C GLY A 443 -14.85 18.50 9.46
N ILE A 444 -14.73 17.73 10.54
CA ILE A 444 -13.46 17.57 11.27
C ILE A 444 -13.18 16.08 11.51
N ILE A 445 -11.92 15.68 11.38
CA ILE A 445 -11.40 14.41 11.84
C ILE A 445 -10.08 14.63 12.57
N ALA A 446 -9.94 14.07 13.76
CA ALA A 446 -8.72 14.06 14.52
C ALA A 446 -8.41 12.64 14.96
N GLY A 447 -7.15 12.23 14.92
CA GLY A 447 -6.76 10.89 15.33
C GLY A 447 -5.32 10.80 15.76
N ALA A 448 -5.03 9.72 16.48
CA ALA A 448 -3.69 9.35 16.90
C ALA A 448 -3.50 7.83 16.78
N SER A 449 -2.28 7.42 16.45
CA SER A 449 -1.88 6.02 16.40
C SER A 449 -0.52 5.82 17.06
N ILE A 450 -0.29 4.62 17.60
CA ILE A 450 1.00 4.24 18.16
C ILE A 450 1.28 2.76 17.88
N PHE A 451 2.47 2.49 17.36
CA PHE A 451 3.09 1.18 17.38
C PHE A 451 4.09 1.14 18.54
N SER A 452 3.97 0.11 19.39
CA SER A 452 4.97 -0.16 20.41
C SER A 452 6.33 -0.48 19.77
N ARG A 453 7.39 -0.37 20.57
CA ARG A 453 8.64 -1.08 20.28
C ARG A 453 8.38 -2.58 20.08
N ILE A 454 9.30 -3.25 19.39
CA ILE A 454 9.26 -4.71 19.28
C ILE A 454 9.57 -5.31 20.66
N MET A 455 8.69 -6.19 21.11
CA MET A 455 8.87 -6.99 22.31
C MET A 455 9.31 -8.39 21.91
N HIS A 456 10.35 -8.92 22.56
CA HIS A 456 10.85 -10.26 22.32
C HIS A 456 10.24 -11.22 23.34
N ILE A 457 9.43 -12.17 22.89
CA ILE A 457 8.81 -13.21 23.73
C ILE A 457 9.21 -14.57 23.17
N GLY A 458 10.19 -15.21 23.81
CA GLY A 458 10.81 -16.45 23.30
C GLY A 458 11.44 -16.23 21.92
N ASN A 459 11.01 -17.03 20.93
CA ASN A 459 11.45 -16.92 19.53
C ASN A 459 10.47 -16.10 18.66
N ALA A 460 9.56 -15.34 19.27
CA ALA A 460 8.60 -14.50 18.57
C ALA A 460 8.86 -13.02 18.83
N ARG A 461 8.50 -12.18 17.86
CA ARG A 461 8.54 -10.73 17.97
C ARG A 461 7.12 -10.22 18.04
N VAL A 462 6.77 -9.54 19.12
CA VAL A 462 5.42 -9.04 19.36
C VAL A 462 5.41 -7.52 19.26
N ARG A 463 4.40 -6.98 18.58
CA ARG A 463 4.17 -5.54 18.48
C ARG A 463 2.70 -5.24 18.72
N GLN A 464 2.46 -4.20 19.50
CA GLN A 464 1.12 -3.72 19.79
C GLN A 464 0.85 -2.45 18.99
N TYR A 465 -0.34 -2.35 18.42
CA TYR A 465 -0.84 -1.17 17.72
C TYR A 465 -2.10 -0.67 18.40
N PHE A 466 -2.17 0.64 18.62
CA PHE A 466 -3.38 1.32 19.06
C PHE A 466 -3.68 2.49 18.13
N ARG A 467 -4.97 2.72 17.86
CA ARG A 467 -5.45 3.87 17.11
C ARG A 467 -6.75 4.39 17.71
N GLY A 468 -6.86 5.70 17.82
CA GLY A 468 -8.08 6.39 18.20
C GLY A 468 -8.38 7.51 17.21
N SER A 469 -9.64 7.68 16.83
CA SER A 469 -10.06 8.79 15.98
C SER A 469 -11.45 9.30 16.34
N TYR A 470 -11.62 10.61 16.24
CA TYR A 470 -12.87 11.34 16.36
C TYR A 470 -13.19 12.00 15.03
N SER A 471 -14.45 11.95 14.60
CA SER A 471 -14.94 12.63 13.41
C SER A 471 -16.27 13.29 13.70
N SER A 472 -16.51 14.48 13.14
CA SER A 472 -17.79 15.19 13.26
C SER A 472 -18.13 15.95 11.99
N ILE A 473 -19.42 16.03 11.67
CA ILE A 473 -19.98 16.81 10.56
C ILE A 473 -21.09 17.70 11.10
N VAL A 474 -21.01 18.99 10.82
CA VAL A 474 -22.00 20.01 11.18
C VAL A 474 -22.54 20.66 9.90
N ASN A 475 -23.84 20.98 9.88
CA ASN A 475 -24.53 21.56 8.73
C ASN A 475 -24.30 20.78 7.42
N ARG A 476 -24.45 19.45 7.50
CA ARG A 476 -24.25 18.53 6.35
C ARG A 476 -25.26 18.83 5.24
N VAL A 477 -24.77 19.07 4.04
CA VAL A 477 -25.53 19.30 2.80
C VAL A 477 -25.14 18.27 1.75
N ALA A 478 -23.86 18.25 1.35
CA ALA A 478 -23.35 17.39 0.29
C ALA A 478 -22.33 16.36 0.78
N LEU A 479 -21.78 16.43 1.99
CA LEU A 479 -20.92 15.36 2.48
C LEU A 479 -21.70 14.09 2.82
N ASN A 480 -21.06 12.95 2.62
CA ASN A 480 -21.57 11.66 3.09
C ASN A 480 -21.63 11.64 4.62
N PRO A 481 -22.67 11.02 5.23
CA PRO A 481 -22.71 10.83 6.68
C PRO A 481 -21.54 9.96 7.15
N LEU A 482 -21.16 10.07 8.42
CA LEU A 482 -20.09 9.23 8.97
C LEU A 482 -20.60 7.80 9.10
N ARG A 483 -19.88 6.84 8.53
CA ARG A 483 -20.24 5.41 8.53
C ARG A 483 -19.20 4.58 9.28
N ILE A 484 -19.53 3.33 9.62
CA ILE A 484 -18.59 2.38 10.22
C ILE A 484 -18.05 1.31 9.27
N ASN A 485 -18.64 1.18 8.07
CA ASN A 485 -18.22 0.23 7.03
C ASN A 485 -17.01 0.73 6.22
N ASN A 486 -16.02 1.31 6.89
CA ASN A 486 -14.82 1.87 6.27
C ASN A 486 -13.60 1.68 7.19
N SER A 487 -12.41 2.10 6.73
CA SER A 487 -11.15 1.90 7.46
C SER A 487 -11.11 2.57 8.84
N LEU A 488 -11.92 3.62 9.04
CA LEU A 488 -12.04 4.38 10.28
C LEU A 488 -13.08 3.82 11.26
N GLY A 489 -13.86 2.81 10.85
CA GLY A 489 -14.84 2.12 11.69
C GLY A 489 -14.43 0.69 12.03
N ILE A 490 -15.39 -0.23 11.93
CA ILE A 490 -15.20 -1.64 12.25
C ILE A 490 -14.83 -2.41 10.99
N ARG A 491 -13.78 -3.23 11.08
CA ARG A 491 -13.35 -4.04 9.94
C ARG A 491 -14.37 -5.09 9.56
N ASN A 492 -14.49 -5.34 8.25
CA ASN A 492 -15.39 -6.34 7.67
C ASN A 492 -16.86 -6.14 8.07
N PHE A 493 -17.22 -4.90 8.40
CA PHE A 493 -18.59 -4.49 8.60
C PHE A 493 -19.12 -4.03 7.24
N ASP A 494 -20.16 -4.68 6.73
CA ASP A 494 -20.62 -4.46 5.35
C ASP A 494 -21.83 -3.52 5.31
N SER A 495 -22.71 -3.60 6.32
CA SER A 495 -23.94 -2.82 6.37
C SER A 495 -23.66 -1.32 6.36
N ASP A 496 -24.41 -0.60 5.55
CA ASP A 496 -24.31 0.85 5.42
C ASP A 496 -25.42 1.61 6.16
N LEU A 497 -26.27 0.88 6.87
CA LEU A 497 -27.35 1.38 7.72
C LEU A 497 -26.85 2.06 9.01
N ALA A 498 -25.59 1.82 9.38
CA ALA A 498 -24.96 2.46 10.53
C ALA A 498 -24.31 3.80 10.13
N SER A 499 -24.98 4.89 10.48
CA SER A 499 -24.65 6.24 10.01
C SER A 499 -24.88 7.29 11.13
N GLY A 500 -24.07 8.35 11.13
CA GLY A 500 -24.15 9.41 12.13
C GLY A 500 -23.43 10.69 11.74
N ASN A 501 -23.60 11.73 12.55
CA ASN A 501 -22.89 13.01 12.39
C ASN A 501 -21.62 13.09 13.23
N THR A 502 -21.44 12.19 14.19
CA THR A 502 -20.23 12.09 15.02
C THR A 502 -19.83 10.63 15.15
N ARG A 503 -18.54 10.35 15.03
CA ARG A 503 -17.96 9.03 15.18
C ARG A 503 -16.74 9.09 16.10
N LEU A 504 -16.71 8.20 17.09
CA LEU A 504 -15.50 7.91 17.87
C LEU A 504 -15.13 6.46 17.63
N ALA A 505 -13.90 6.20 17.19
CA ALA A 505 -13.42 4.86 16.89
C ALA A 505 -12.10 4.59 17.62
N LEU A 506 -12.02 3.43 18.25
CA LEU A 506 -10.85 2.90 18.93
C LEU A 506 -10.50 1.53 18.34
N ARG A 507 -9.21 1.27 18.20
CA ARG A 507 -8.67 0.05 17.62
C ARG A 507 -7.42 -0.38 18.36
N SER A 508 -7.31 -1.69 18.56
CA SER A 508 -6.17 -2.36 19.17
C SER A 508 -5.82 -3.59 18.33
N GLU A 509 -4.57 -3.74 17.91
CA GLU A 509 -4.08 -4.97 17.29
C GLU A 509 -2.77 -5.43 17.92
N THR A 510 -2.65 -6.73 18.17
CA THR A 510 -1.41 -7.39 18.58
C THR A 510 -0.89 -8.24 17.43
N PHE A 511 0.30 -7.94 16.93
CA PHE A 511 0.97 -8.72 15.89
C PHE A 511 2.05 -9.60 16.50
N ILE A 512 2.11 -10.86 16.09
CA ILE A 512 3.12 -11.82 16.52
C ILE A 512 3.86 -12.29 15.27
N PHE A 513 5.09 -11.83 15.04
CA PHE A 513 5.92 -12.27 13.93
C PHE A 513 6.71 -13.51 14.32
N LEU A 514 6.49 -14.60 13.59
CA LEU A 514 7.17 -15.88 13.79
C LEU A 514 8.51 -15.91 13.04
N GLU A 515 9.53 -16.55 13.62
CA GLU A 515 10.85 -16.72 12.98
C GLU A 515 10.85 -17.81 11.88
N GLN A 516 9.85 -18.68 11.84
CA GLN A 516 9.77 -19.78 10.88
C GLN A 516 9.44 -19.28 9.46
N LYS A 517 10.19 -19.76 8.47
CA LYS A 517 9.92 -19.57 7.04
C LYS A 517 9.49 -20.88 6.40
N TYR A 518 8.42 -20.82 5.62
CA TYR A 518 7.88 -21.93 4.85
C TYR A 518 7.89 -21.54 3.38
N PHE A 519 8.79 -22.12 2.56
CA PHE A 519 8.93 -21.74 1.14
C PHE A 519 9.17 -20.24 0.90
N GLY A 520 9.84 -19.57 1.84
CA GLY A 520 10.05 -18.12 1.82
C GLY A 520 8.90 -17.29 2.40
N PHE A 521 7.73 -17.90 2.63
CA PHE A 521 6.62 -17.24 3.32
C PHE A 521 6.91 -17.16 4.83
N ARG A 522 6.68 -15.97 5.37
CA ARG A 522 6.73 -15.66 6.79
C ARG A 522 5.30 -15.53 7.31
N LEU A 523 5.10 -15.89 8.58
CA LEU A 523 3.78 -15.92 9.22
C LEU A 523 3.72 -14.89 10.34
N ALA A 524 2.59 -14.20 10.44
CA ALA A 524 2.30 -13.29 11.54
C ALA A 524 0.84 -13.44 12.02
N PRO A 525 0.58 -14.33 13.01
CA PRO A 525 -0.68 -14.34 13.73
C PRO A 525 -0.96 -12.98 14.38
N PHE A 526 -2.24 -12.62 14.47
CA PHE A 526 -2.66 -11.39 15.14
C PHE A 526 -3.99 -11.54 15.86
N ALA A 527 -4.18 -10.71 16.87
CA ALA A 527 -5.46 -10.49 17.55
C ALA A 527 -5.85 -9.01 17.39
N ALA A 528 -7.14 -8.72 17.28
CA ALA A 528 -7.65 -7.38 17.02
C ALA A 528 -8.97 -7.11 17.74
N GLY A 529 -9.14 -5.88 18.20
CA GLY A 529 -10.40 -5.36 18.74
C GLY A 529 -10.68 -3.97 18.19
N ASP A 530 -11.91 -3.76 17.72
CA ASP A 530 -12.43 -2.49 17.22
C ASP A 530 -13.65 -2.10 18.08
N LEU A 531 -13.73 -0.82 18.47
CA LEU A 531 -14.87 -0.24 19.19
C LEU A 531 -15.23 1.08 18.52
N THR A 532 -16.47 1.23 18.07
CA THR A 532 -16.93 2.46 17.41
C THR A 532 -18.24 2.93 17.98
N TRP A 533 -18.33 4.20 18.36
CA TRP A 533 -19.55 4.87 18.75
C TRP A 533 -19.99 5.84 17.65
N LEU A 534 -21.27 5.79 17.30
CA LEU A 534 -21.92 6.72 16.38
C LEU A 534 -23.02 7.52 17.11
N SER A 535 -23.07 8.82 16.85
CA SER A 535 -24.21 9.65 17.26
C SER A 535 -25.41 9.44 16.33
N ASN A 536 -26.61 9.70 16.85
CA ASN A 536 -27.84 9.60 16.08
C ASN A 536 -27.86 10.64 14.94
N SER A 537 -28.19 10.20 13.72
CA SER A 537 -28.47 11.11 12.62
C SER A 537 -29.90 11.65 12.78
N LYS A 538 -30.10 12.96 12.57
CA LYS A 538 -31.42 13.61 12.73
C LYS A 538 -32.52 13.03 11.81
N THR A 539 -32.16 12.16 10.86
CA THR A 539 -33.05 11.57 9.85
C THR A 539 -33.77 10.29 10.31
N GLY A 540 -33.56 9.82 11.54
CA GLY A 540 -34.47 8.91 12.25
C GLY A 540 -34.52 7.44 11.77
N THR A 541 -33.87 7.09 10.66
CA THR A 541 -33.86 5.72 10.09
C THR A 541 -32.55 4.96 10.26
N ASP A 542 -31.45 5.66 10.57
CA ASP A 542 -30.12 5.04 10.65
C ASP A 542 -29.85 4.44 12.02
N GLU A 543 -29.08 3.36 12.04
CA GLU A 543 -28.64 2.69 13.25
C GLU A 543 -27.47 3.45 13.90
N TYR A 544 -27.61 3.79 15.18
CA TYR A 544 -26.60 4.55 15.93
C TYR A 544 -26.21 3.87 17.25
N GLY A 545 -25.23 4.43 17.96
CA GLY A 545 -24.78 3.95 19.27
C GLY A 545 -23.47 3.18 19.19
N LEU A 546 -23.27 2.24 20.12
CA LEU A 546 -22.01 1.49 20.25
C LEU A 546 -22.01 0.24 19.37
N PHE A 547 -20.91 0.04 18.67
CA PHE A 547 -20.60 -1.15 17.89
C PHE A 547 -19.20 -1.65 18.27
N ALA A 548 -19.02 -2.96 18.27
CA ALA A 548 -17.74 -3.60 18.60
C ALA A 548 -17.45 -4.74 17.62
N GLY A 549 -16.18 -5.02 17.42
CA GLY A 549 -15.70 -6.18 16.67
C GLY A 549 -14.49 -6.78 17.36
N LEU A 550 -14.51 -8.08 17.64
CA LEU A 550 -13.40 -8.82 18.24
C LEU A 550 -12.97 -9.91 17.28
N GLY A 551 -11.69 -9.99 16.97
CA GLY A 551 -11.22 -10.93 15.98
C GLY A 551 -9.74 -11.21 16.05
N GLY A 552 -9.29 -11.96 15.06
CA GLY A 552 -7.91 -12.37 14.94
C GLY A 552 -7.71 -13.15 13.66
N GLY A 553 -6.48 -13.49 13.37
CA GLY A 553 -6.17 -14.15 12.12
C GLY A 553 -4.70 -14.44 11.96
N ILE A 554 -4.34 -14.78 10.73
CA ILE A 554 -2.97 -15.00 10.33
C ILE A 554 -2.67 -14.22 9.06
N ARG A 555 -1.54 -13.54 9.07
CA ARG A 555 -0.98 -12.89 7.90
C ARG A 555 0.19 -13.69 7.36
N VAL A 556 0.29 -13.79 6.05
CA VAL A 556 1.30 -14.57 5.35
C VAL A 556 1.91 -13.71 4.24
N ARG A 557 3.24 -13.62 4.19
CA ARG A 557 3.95 -12.78 3.22
C ARG A 557 5.25 -13.40 2.76
N ASN A 558 5.53 -13.33 1.46
CA ASN A 558 6.84 -13.65 0.90
C ASN A 558 7.47 -12.37 0.35
N GLU A 559 8.53 -11.92 1.00
CA GLU A 559 9.14 -10.62 0.69
C GLU A 559 9.85 -10.58 -0.67
N ASN A 560 10.14 -11.73 -1.28
CA ASN A 560 10.74 -11.78 -2.61
C ASN A 560 9.70 -11.68 -3.75
N LEU A 561 8.40 -11.72 -3.43
CA LEU A 561 7.31 -11.63 -4.40
C LEU A 561 6.68 -10.24 -4.35
N GLU A 562 6.14 -9.79 -5.48
CA GLU A 562 5.41 -8.52 -5.54
C GLU A 562 4.11 -8.54 -4.71
N PHE A 563 3.50 -9.71 -4.53
CA PHE A 563 2.26 -9.84 -3.79
C PHE A 563 2.40 -9.27 -2.39
N GLY A 564 1.47 -8.37 -2.04
CA GLY A 564 1.31 -7.92 -0.67
C GLY A 564 0.91 -9.04 0.28
N THR A 565 0.60 -8.67 1.51
CA THR A 565 0.30 -9.63 2.56
C THR A 565 -1.04 -10.33 2.30
N PHE A 566 -1.08 -11.65 2.43
CA PHE A 566 -2.32 -12.43 2.51
C PHE A 566 -2.80 -12.43 3.95
N GLU A 567 -4.04 -12.03 4.21
CA GLU A 567 -4.64 -12.03 5.55
C GLU A 567 -5.89 -12.90 5.56
N LEU A 568 -5.87 -13.94 6.39
CA LEU A 568 -7.07 -14.67 6.77
C LEU A 568 -7.51 -14.17 8.14
N ARG A 569 -8.72 -13.60 8.23
CA ARG A 569 -9.26 -12.99 9.45
C ARG A 569 -10.60 -13.60 9.80
N GLY A 570 -10.79 -13.93 11.08
CA GLY A 570 -12.09 -14.16 11.69
C GLY A 570 -12.47 -12.98 12.58
N ILE A 571 -13.73 -12.56 12.56
CA ILE A 571 -14.26 -11.51 13.43
C ILE A 571 -15.65 -11.88 13.96
N PHE A 572 -15.88 -11.53 15.22
CA PHE A 572 -17.16 -11.61 15.93
C PHE A 572 -17.71 -10.21 16.17
N LEU A 573 -18.96 -9.99 15.74
CA LEU A 573 -19.72 -8.75 15.85
C LEU A 573 -20.87 -8.96 16.85
N PRO A 574 -20.77 -8.45 18.10
CA PRO A 574 -21.80 -8.64 19.11
C PRO A 574 -23.15 -8.02 18.71
N ARG A 575 -23.12 -6.84 18.09
CA ARG A 575 -24.29 -6.18 17.48
C ARG A 575 -24.22 -6.36 15.97
N ARG A 576 -25.25 -7.01 15.40
CA ARG A 576 -25.40 -7.19 13.94
C ARG A 576 -26.44 -6.23 13.40
N LEU A 577 -26.27 -5.83 12.14
CA LEU A 577 -27.28 -5.14 11.34
C LEU A 577 -27.71 -6.04 10.16
N PRO A 578 -28.83 -5.73 9.48
CA PRO A 578 -29.18 -6.38 8.23
C PRO A 578 -27.99 -6.37 7.24
N GLY A 579 -27.70 -7.54 6.66
CA GLY A 579 -26.54 -7.75 5.79
C GLY A 579 -25.28 -8.27 6.51
N ASP A 580 -25.20 -8.17 7.84
CA ASP A 580 -24.06 -8.66 8.61
C ASP A 580 -24.34 -9.97 9.38
N ASN A 581 -23.43 -10.92 9.24
CA ASN A 581 -23.38 -12.11 10.09
C ASN A 581 -22.62 -11.81 11.40
N ARG A 582 -23.05 -12.42 12.52
CA ARG A 582 -22.38 -12.28 13.83
C ARG A 582 -20.93 -12.76 13.81
N PHE A 583 -20.62 -13.77 13.01
CA PHE A 583 -19.27 -14.25 12.79
C PHE A 583 -18.97 -14.20 11.30
N LYS A 584 -17.80 -13.67 10.95
CA LYS A 584 -17.35 -13.56 9.57
C LYS A 584 -15.92 -14.02 9.44
N ILE A 585 -15.65 -14.69 8.32
CA ILE A 585 -14.29 -15.01 7.88
C ILE A 585 -14.07 -14.24 6.58
N SER A 586 -12.95 -13.52 6.50
CA SER A 586 -12.52 -12.82 5.30
C SER A 586 -11.14 -13.25 4.88
N LEU A 587 -10.93 -13.31 3.57
CA LEU A 587 -9.61 -13.42 2.97
C LEU A 587 -9.31 -12.09 2.25
N ALA A 588 -8.28 -11.38 2.70
CA ALA A 588 -7.76 -10.22 2.00
C ALA A 588 -6.41 -10.58 1.36
N VAL A 589 -6.26 -10.24 0.08
CA VAL A 589 -5.06 -10.53 -0.72
C VAL A 589 -4.41 -9.20 -1.09
N ASN A 590 -3.07 -9.19 -1.20
CA ASN A 590 -2.29 -8.02 -1.59
C ASN A 590 -2.48 -6.82 -0.64
N LEU A 591 -2.60 -7.05 0.66
CA LEU A 591 -2.62 -5.97 1.63
C LEU A 591 -1.28 -5.25 1.62
N GLN A 592 -1.30 -4.00 1.18
CA GLN A 592 -0.15 -3.11 1.17
C GLN A 592 -0.27 -2.15 2.34
N PHE A 593 0.36 -2.51 3.46
CA PHE A 593 0.48 -1.56 4.55
C PHE A 593 1.61 -0.58 4.23
N ARG A 594 1.30 0.72 4.17
CA ARG A 594 2.30 1.77 3.91
C ARG A 594 2.01 2.97 4.78
N TYR A 595 3.04 3.53 5.42
CA TYR A 595 2.97 4.90 5.91
C TYR A 595 2.88 5.87 4.74
N ASN A 596 2.30 7.05 4.99
CA ASN A 596 2.42 8.14 4.03
C ASN A 596 3.89 8.56 3.91
N SER A 597 4.55 8.00 2.90
CA SER A 597 5.93 8.30 2.53
C SER A 597 6.02 9.49 1.58
N SER A 598 4.88 10.04 1.14
CA SER A 598 4.87 11.22 0.29
C SER A 598 5.07 12.47 1.13
N TYR A 599 5.99 13.33 0.69
CA TYR A 599 6.21 14.63 1.29
C TYR A 599 5.02 15.57 1.13
N VAL A 600 4.32 15.46 -0.01
CA VAL A 600 3.23 16.36 -0.43
C VAL A 600 2.15 15.57 -1.16
N SER A 601 0.92 16.05 -1.11
CA SER A 601 -0.23 15.51 -1.85
C SER A 601 -0.77 16.57 -2.80
N LYS A 602 -1.57 16.13 -3.80
CA LYS A 602 -2.36 17.05 -4.61
C LYS A 602 -3.38 17.78 -3.72
N PRO A 603 -3.70 19.06 -3.98
CA PRO A 603 -4.80 19.74 -3.31
C PRO A 603 -6.10 18.95 -3.40
N ASP A 604 -6.81 18.77 -2.28
CA ASP A 604 -8.07 18.02 -2.25
C ASP A 604 -8.99 18.51 -1.13
N ILE A 605 -10.25 18.09 -1.19
CA ILE A 605 -11.25 18.25 -0.14
C ILE A 605 -11.02 17.18 0.93
N VAL A 606 -11.16 17.56 2.20
CA VAL A 606 -11.03 16.63 3.33
C VAL A 606 -12.10 15.54 3.30
N GLU A 607 -11.66 14.28 3.22
CA GLU A 607 -12.53 13.10 3.36
C GLU A 607 -12.59 12.64 4.83
N LEU A 608 -13.80 12.30 5.29
CA LEU A 608 -14.07 11.92 6.69
C LEU A 608 -14.38 10.43 6.88
N ASN A 609 -14.60 9.68 5.80
CA ASN A 609 -14.91 8.24 5.83
C ASN A 609 -13.78 7.38 5.24
N SER A 610 -12.63 7.99 4.97
CA SER A 610 -11.45 7.30 4.46
C SER A 610 -10.23 7.81 5.22
N ASP A 611 -9.19 6.98 5.27
CA ASP A 611 -7.88 7.42 5.76
C ASP A 611 -6.85 7.36 4.65
N VAL A 612 -6.86 8.36 3.77
CA VAL A 612 -5.99 8.41 2.59
C VAL A 612 -4.51 8.64 2.96
N THR A 613 -4.20 9.12 4.18
CA THR A 613 -2.82 9.50 4.56
C THR A 613 -2.33 8.94 5.92
N GLY A 614 -3.09 8.06 6.60
CA GLY A 614 -2.89 7.79 8.03
C GLY A 614 -2.64 6.35 8.49
N ASP A 615 -3.42 5.32 8.09
CA ASP A 615 -3.09 3.89 8.29
C ASP A 615 -4.21 2.91 7.85
N ILE A 616 -3.75 1.72 7.41
CA ILE A 616 -4.40 0.39 7.36
C ILE A 616 -5.75 0.34 6.62
N TYR A 617 -5.74 0.52 5.29
CA TYR A 617 -6.23 -0.43 4.26
C TYR A 617 -6.00 0.14 2.86
#